data_AF-A4U1C7-F1
#
_entry.id   AF-A4U1C7-F1
#
_cell.length_a   1.000
_cell.length_b   1.000
_cell.length_c   1.000
_cell.angle_alpha   90.00
_cell.angle_beta   90.00
_cell.angle_gamma   90.00
#
_symmetry.space_group_name_H-M   'P 1'
#
loop_
_entity.id
_entity.type
_entity.pdbx_description
1 polymer ?
#
loop_
_entity_poly.entity_id
_entity_poly.type
_entity_poly.pdbx_seq_one_letter_code
_entity_poly.pdbx_strand_id
1 'polypeptide(L)'
;MTLERIRSPQLPPQLNGRVLTDERGVPRYWATVWEALHGGDLSESTLAAKLRAIDRLYHSVREQTGADCLDRLIAEGDFDQLESCLEGFFVHVRNASANSRTDRSVDWRAALDFVRDIFERRSRSDSVARSFDLMQARLLRLQRLYASLNVSRQPKLKAMRALPAAVIEDLYSIANPTSVRNPFRSEGQRWRNYALFLLYLHQGLRRGEALILPLDAIKEDFDPSIGGYRKWIDVTWNQYEGDDPRYNAPGIKTALSHRQIPIADGVTDIVQHYVDNYRGRQNHTFLIASNRHRPLALPTVNLMFDGLSGALSPAARTELRNRLHTDKVTPHDCRHTCAVVRLAEFVASGMEMELALQNLRVFFGWTKASEMPRHYARAYFEDRLISVWQKKFDDRVDVLRAIRCRSDPAGTPMTSNRAKAGKVQKHAAARRAIAALPSLPSHIRYLDEYEDEWKTIHHPAECNKWVIEYDTNTSILDFSKFNDSDICLLAKHVCAWLLNRSAPAHVVLNFYGLLSIANDSGESWFLEGIDRAPYDWNFYWDVRL
;
A
#
# COMPACT_ATOMS: atom_id res chain seq x y z
N MET A 1 -23.28 27.01 -1.79
CA MET A 1 -22.16 26.37 -2.49
C MET A 1 -21.01 27.34 -2.41
N THR A 2 -20.17 27.14 -1.39
CA THR A 2 -19.60 28.31 -0.71
C THR A 2 -18.25 27.98 -0.05
N LEU A 3 -17.60 26.88 -0.44
CA LEU A 3 -16.18 26.66 -0.11
C LEU A 3 -15.30 27.37 -1.15
N GLU A 4 -14.95 28.61 -0.86
CA GLU A 4 -14.05 29.40 -1.69
C GLU A 4 -12.59 29.17 -1.29
N ARG A 5 -11.66 29.39 -2.23
CA ARG A 5 -10.22 29.41 -1.94
C ARG A 5 -9.72 30.83 -2.13
N ILE A 6 -9.54 31.54 -1.01
CA ILE A 6 -9.00 32.89 -1.04
C ILE A 6 -7.50 32.79 -1.37
N ARG A 7 -7.12 33.42 -2.49
CA ARG A 7 -5.73 33.60 -2.90
C ARG A 7 -5.57 35.02 -3.45
N SER A 8 -4.95 35.89 -2.66
CA SER A 8 -4.53 37.22 -3.09
C SER A 8 -3.10 37.52 -2.63
N PRO A 9 -2.22 38.04 -3.52
CA PRO A 9 -0.90 38.52 -3.12
C PRO A 9 -0.96 39.80 -2.27
N GLN A 10 -2.15 40.39 -2.10
CA GLN A 10 -2.41 41.54 -1.23
C GLN A 10 -2.80 41.12 0.20
N LEU A 11 -3.04 39.82 0.44
CA LEU A 11 -3.36 39.28 1.76
C LEU A 11 -2.12 38.63 2.39
N PRO A 12 -1.92 38.75 3.71
CA PRO A 12 -0.95 37.94 4.45
C PRO A 12 -1.09 36.44 4.12
N PRO A 13 0.01 35.68 3.99
CA PRO A 13 -0.04 34.25 3.66
C PRO A 13 -0.96 33.42 4.57
N GLN A 14 -1.10 33.82 5.84
CA GLN A 14 -1.96 33.21 6.84
C GLN A 14 -3.47 33.36 6.55
N LEU A 15 -3.87 34.31 5.70
CA LEU A 15 -5.27 34.54 5.28
C LEU A 15 -5.60 33.95 3.90
N ASN A 16 -4.62 33.37 3.21
CA ASN A 16 -4.82 32.68 1.93
C ASN A 16 -5.31 31.23 2.17
N GLY A 17 -6.56 31.09 2.63
CA GLY A 17 -7.17 29.86 3.12
C GLY A 17 -8.37 29.32 2.31
N ARG A 18 -9.18 28.47 2.95
CA ARG A 18 -10.37 27.82 2.36
C ARG A 18 -11.65 28.17 3.12
N VAL A 19 -12.06 29.43 3.02
CA VAL A 19 -13.22 29.94 3.76
C VAL A 19 -14.53 29.32 3.27
N LEU A 20 -15.38 28.91 4.21
CA LEU A 20 -16.80 28.63 3.96
C LEU A 20 -17.62 29.91 4.14
N THR A 21 -18.45 30.25 3.16
CA THR A 21 -19.33 31.43 3.16
C THR A 21 -20.83 31.10 3.20
N ASP A 22 -21.68 32.11 3.34
CA ASP A 22 -23.11 32.07 3.01
C ASP A 22 -23.35 32.53 1.56
N GLU A 23 -24.61 32.56 1.11
CA GLU A 23 -24.96 33.01 -0.26
C GLU A 23 -24.70 34.50 -0.53
N ARG A 24 -24.24 35.27 0.47
CA ARG A 24 -23.86 36.68 0.38
C ARG A 24 -22.34 36.87 0.43
N GLY A 25 -21.58 35.77 0.50
CA GLY A 25 -20.11 35.80 0.64
C GLY A 25 -19.61 36.03 2.08
N VAL A 26 -20.49 36.01 3.08
CA VAL A 26 -20.13 36.23 4.49
C VAL A 26 -19.57 34.93 5.09
N PRO A 27 -18.40 34.93 5.75
CA PRO A 27 -17.83 33.72 6.35
C PRO A 27 -18.76 33.05 7.40
N ARG A 28 -18.87 31.73 7.32
CA ARG A 28 -19.57 30.86 8.28
C ARG A 28 -18.85 30.90 9.62
N TYR A 29 -19.54 31.31 10.68
CA TYR A 29 -18.87 31.61 11.95
C TYR A 29 -18.24 30.37 12.58
N TRP A 30 -19.03 29.34 12.90
CA TRP A 30 -18.47 28.16 13.57
C TRP A 30 -17.57 27.33 12.65
N ALA A 31 -17.80 27.34 11.34
CA ALA A 31 -16.90 26.67 10.40
C ALA A 31 -15.52 27.35 10.34
N THR A 32 -15.47 28.68 10.34
CA THR A 32 -14.21 29.45 10.41
C THR A 32 -13.52 29.24 11.75
N VAL A 33 -14.28 29.21 12.86
CA VAL A 33 -13.74 28.85 14.19
C VAL A 33 -13.18 27.43 14.21
N TRP A 34 -13.85 26.46 13.59
CA TRP A 34 -13.38 25.08 13.52
C TRP A 34 -12.15 24.93 12.62
N GLU A 35 -12.07 25.64 11.49
CA GLU A 35 -10.87 25.71 10.64
C GLU A 35 -9.68 26.31 11.41
N ALA A 36 -9.88 27.42 12.13
CA ALA A 36 -8.83 28.06 12.92
C ALA A 36 -8.28 27.19 14.07
N LEU A 37 -9.07 26.23 14.57
CA LEU A 37 -8.67 25.29 15.62
C LEU A 37 -8.01 24.02 15.09
N HIS A 38 -8.55 23.42 14.02
CA HIS A 38 -8.16 22.09 13.54
C HIS A 38 -7.44 22.08 12.20
N GLY A 39 -7.39 23.22 11.49
CA GLY A 39 -6.81 23.32 10.15
C GLY A 39 -5.30 23.07 10.10
N GLY A 40 -4.57 23.48 11.15
CA GLY A 40 -3.11 23.30 11.23
C GLY A 40 -2.65 21.84 11.27
N ASP A 41 -3.41 20.97 11.92
CA ASP A 41 -3.11 19.54 12.06
C ASP A 41 -3.53 18.70 10.84
N LEU A 42 -4.22 19.32 9.87
CA LEU A 42 -4.84 18.64 8.74
C LEU A 42 -4.18 19.03 7.42
N SER A 43 -3.82 18.04 6.60
CA SER A 43 -3.37 18.34 5.23
C SER A 43 -4.46 19.08 4.45
N GLU A 44 -4.08 19.99 3.54
CA GLU A 44 -5.03 20.84 2.79
C GLU A 44 -6.13 20.01 2.10
N SER A 45 -5.80 18.81 1.61
CA SER A 45 -6.77 17.88 1.01
C SER A 45 -7.77 17.29 2.00
N THR A 46 -7.36 17.10 3.25
CA THR A 46 -8.19 16.57 4.35
C THR A 46 -9.08 17.67 4.92
N LEU A 47 -8.52 18.86 5.15
CA LEU A 47 -9.25 20.06 5.54
C LEU A 47 -10.32 20.40 4.50
N ALA A 48 -9.94 20.46 3.21
CA ALA A 48 -10.89 20.65 2.12
C ALA A 48 -11.93 19.54 1.98
N ALA A 49 -11.72 18.35 2.53
CA ALA A 49 -12.73 17.29 2.58
C ALA A 49 -13.70 17.50 3.76
N LYS A 50 -13.19 17.77 4.97
CA LYS A 50 -14.02 18.08 6.15
C LYS A 50 -14.88 19.33 5.91
N LEU A 51 -14.31 20.42 5.39
CA LEU A 51 -15.08 21.64 5.06
C LEU A 51 -16.18 21.38 4.01
N ARG A 52 -15.95 20.53 3.00
CA ARG A 52 -17.00 20.11 2.04
C ARG A 52 -18.07 19.17 2.61
N ALA A 53 -17.85 18.61 3.79
CA ALA A 53 -18.88 17.88 4.53
C ALA A 53 -19.68 18.85 5.42
N ILE A 54 -18.99 19.80 6.07
CA ILE A 54 -19.60 20.87 6.87
C ILE A 54 -20.50 21.77 6.01
N ASP A 55 -20.07 22.19 4.82
CA ASP A 55 -20.90 22.93 3.82
C ASP A 55 -22.24 22.23 3.55
N ARG A 56 -22.22 20.90 3.44
CA ARG A 56 -23.44 20.10 3.20
C ARG A 56 -24.31 19.97 4.45
N LEU A 57 -23.75 20.07 5.66
CA LEU A 57 -24.55 20.17 6.88
C LEU A 57 -25.28 21.52 6.92
N TYR A 58 -24.61 22.64 6.64
CA TYR A 58 -25.26 23.96 6.52
C TYR A 58 -26.40 23.93 5.48
N HIS A 59 -26.12 23.41 4.28
CA HIS A 59 -27.14 23.26 3.24
C HIS A 59 -28.31 22.36 3.68
N SER A 60 -28.04 21.21 4.29
CA SER A 60 -29.11 20.28 4.71
C SER A 60 -29.92 20.80 5.90
N VAL A 61 -29.32 21.57 6.82
CA VAL A 61 -30.05 22.27 7.90
C VAL A 61 -31.00 23.30 7.30
N ARG A 62 -30.56 24.04 6.28
CA ARG A 62 -31.40 25.01 5.56
C ARG A 62 -32.50 24.36 4.72
N GLU A 63 -32.22 23.22 4.08
CA GLU A 63 -33.25 22.42 3.39
C GLU A 63 -34.34 21.92 4.36
N GLN A 64 -33.97 21.57 5.60
CA GLN A 64 -34.89 21.06 6.62
C GLN A 64 -35.69 22.15 7.35
N THR A 65 -35.06 23.28 7.64
CA THR A 65 -35.67 24.37 8.45
C THR A 65 -36.19 25.55 7.63
N GLY A 66 -35.88 25.59 6.32
CA GLY A 66 -36.16 26.73 5.45
C GLY A 66 -35.26 27.96 5.66
N ALA A 67 -34.43 27.96 6.71
CA ALA A 67 -33.64 29.11 7.14
C ALA A 67 -32.16 28.74 7.29
N ASP A 68 -31.26 29.69 7.06
CA ASP A 68 -29.82 29.46 7.23
C ASP A 68 -29.42 29.64 8.71
N CYS A 69 -29.82 28.68 9.55
CA CYS A 69 -29.83 28.82 11.00
C CYS A 69 -28.74 28.05 11.75
N LEU A 70 -27.95 27.18 11.12
CA LEU A 70 -27.02 26.27 11.84
C LEU A 70 -26.05 27.03 12.77
N ASP A 71 -25.51 28.17 12.34
CA ASP A 71 -24.61 28.96 13.19
C ASP A 71 -25.33 29.47 14.45
N ARG A 72 -26.64 29.75 14.34
CA ARG A 72 -27.50 30.17 15.45
C ARG A 72 -27.85 29.00 16.37
N LEU A 73 -28.20 27.81 15.84
CA LEU A 73 -28.50 26.62 16.67
C LEU A 73 -27.31 26.24 17.57
N ILE A 74 -26.08 26.36 17.04
CA ILE A 74 -24.84 26.14 17.80
C ILE A 74 -24.54 27.30 18.78
N ALA A 75 -24.98 28.53 18.46
CA ALA A 75 -24.83 29.70 19.34
C ALA A 75 -25.86 29.76 20.49
N GLU A 76 -27.08 29.27 20.28
CA GLU A 76 -28.16 29.24 21.26
C GLU A 76 -28.17 27.93 22.06
N GLY A 77 -27.64 26.84 21.49
CA GLY A 77 -27.62 25.52 22.14
C GLY A 77 -28.94 24.77 22.01
N ASP A 78 -29.70 24.98 20.93
CA ASP A 78 -30.93 24.21 20.65
C ASP A 78 -30.57 22.78 20.24
N PHE A 79 -30.51 21.90 21.25
CA PHE A 79 -30.12 20.51 21.09
C PHE A 79 -31.16 19.69 20.32
N ASP A 80 -32.45 19.94 20.52
CA ASP A 80 -33.52 19.10 19.96
C ASP A 80 -33.75 19.43 18.46
N GLN A 81 -33.65 20.70 18.05
CA GLN A 81 -33.65 21.07 16.64
C GLN A 81 -32.35 20.64 15.94
N LEU A 82 -31.20 20.73 16.62
CA LEU A 82 -29.91 20.32 16.06
C LEU A 82 -29.79 18.79 15.90
N GLU A 83 -30.29 18.00 16.85
CA GLU A 83 -30.39 16.54 16.74
C GLU A 83 -31.28 16.15 15.55
N SER A 84 -32.47 16.77 15.43
CA SER A 84 -33.37 16.57 14.29
C SER A 84 -32.68 16.87 12.95
N CYS A 85 -31.96 17.99 12.85
CA CYS A 85 -31.23 18.37 11.64
C CYS A 85 -30.10 17.39 11.28
N LEU A 86 -29.42 16.84 12.29
CA LEU A 86 -28.37 15.83 12.11
C LEU A 86 -28.94 14.49 11.63
N GLU A 87 -30.08 14.03 12.16
CA GLU A 87 -30.75 12.81 11.68
C GLU A 87 -31.18 12.95 10.21
N GLY A 88 -31.80 14.08 9.83
CA GLY A 88 -32.18 14.32 8.43
C GLY A 88 -30.97 14.44 7.50
N PHE A 89 -29.87 15.06 7.94
CA PHE A 89 -28.62 15.08 7.18
C PHE A 89 -28.03 13.67 7.00
N PHE A 90 -28.05 12.82 8.04
CA PHE A 90 -27.66 11.42 7.92
C PHE A 90 -28.49 10.67 6.88
N VAL A 91 -29.83 10.86 6.88
CA VAL A 91 -30.72 10.24 5.89
C VAL A 91 -30.40 10.73 4.46
N HIS A 92 -30.19 12.03 4.26
CA HIS A 92 -29.73 12.58 2.97
C HIS A 92 -28.42 11.94 2.53
N VAL A 93 -27.40 11.90 3.40
CA VAL A 93 -26.07 11.33 3.12
C VAL A 93 -26.16 9.84 2.79
N ARG A 94 -27.01 9.07 3.48
CA ARG A 94 -27.25 7.65 3.22
C ARG A 94 -27.91 7.43 1.86
N ASN A 95 -29.00 8.15 1.57
CA ASN A 95 -29.74 8.00 0.32
C ASN A 95 -28.87 8.41 -0.89
N ALA A 96 -28.09 9.48 -0.76
CA ALA A 96 -27.10 9.86 -1.76
C ALA A 96 -25.96 8.83 -1.93
N SER A 97 -25.56 8.12 -0.87
CA SER A 97 -24.57 7.04 -0.95
C SER A 97 -25.10 5.83 -1.72
N ALA A 98 -26.36 5.44 -1.47
CA ALA A 98 -27.03 4.35 -2.19
C ALA A 98 -27.11 4.65 -3.70
N ASN A 99 -27.60 5.85 -4.05
CA ASN A 99 -27.78 6.25 -5.45
C ASN A 99 -26.44 6.44 -6.20
N SER A 100 -25.37 6.85 -5.53
CA SER A 100 -24.07 7.14 -6.16
C SER A 100 -23.00 6.04 -6.00
N ARG A 101 -23.33 4.91 -5.35
CA ARG A 101 -22.40 3.81 -4.98
C ARG A 101 -21.11 4.29 -4.27
N THR A 102 -21.15 5.48 -3.67
CA THR A 102 -19.98 6.19 -3.13
C THR A 102 -20.12 6.32 -1.61
N ASP A 103 -19.05 6.01 -0.88
CA ASP A 103 -19.05 5.99 0.59
C ASP A 103 -19.01 7.42 1.17
N ARG A 104 -20.18 8.02 1.39
CA ARG A 104 -20.31 9.32 2.08
C ARG A 104 -20.36 9.21 3.62
N SER A 105 -20.10 8.03 4.21
CA SER A 105 -20.03 7.90 5.68
C SER A 105 -18.91 8.75 6.31
N VAL A 106 -17.93 9.17 5.50
CA VAL A 106 -16.88 10.14 5.89
C VAL A 106 -17.46 11.54 6.03
N ASP A 107 -18.40 11.93 5.17
CA ASP A 107 -19.04 13.25 5.22
C ASP A 107 -19.91 13.37 6.49
N TRP A 108 -20.70 12.33 6.80
CA TRP A 108 -21.46 12.26 8.07
C TRP A 108 -20.56 12.40 9.29
N ARG A 109 -19.47 11.62 9.36
CA ARG A 109 -18.53 11.68 10.49
C ARG A 109 -17.84 13.03 10.61
N ALA A 110 -17.45 13.66 9.50
CA ALA A 110 -16.83 14.98 9.51
C ALA A 110 -17.77 16.09 10.02
N ALA A 111 -19.06 16.03 9.65
CA ALA A 111 -20.08 16.96 10.13
C ALA A 111 -20.42 16.74 11.62
N LEU A 112 -20.45 15.48 12.06
CA LEU A 112 -20.73 15.12 13.45
C LEU A 112 -19.53 15.40 14.39
N ASP A 113 -18.31 15.20 13.90
CA ASP A 113 -17.08 15.68 14.55
C ASP A 113 -17.17 17.19 14.74
N PHE A 114 -17.39 17.94 13.67
CA PHE A 114 -17.50 19.41 13.69
C PHE A 114 -18.44 19.93 14.78
N VAL A 115 -19.66 19.37 14.88
CA VAL A 115 -20.61 19.73 15.94
C VAL A 115 -20.05 19.42 17.33
N ARG A 116 -19.56 18.20 17.56
CA ARG A 116 -18.99 17.79 18.87
C ARG A 116 -17.82 18.70 19.27
N ASP A 117 -16.88 18.93 18.36
CA ASP A 117 -15.66 19.69 18.61
C ASP A 117 -15.98 21.15 19.05
N ILE A 118 -17.00 21.76 18.44
CA ILE A 118 -17.46 23.11 18.84
C ILE A 118 -18.19 23.10 20.18
N PHE A 119 -19.10 22.14 20.44
CA PHE A 119 -19.81 22.06 21.71
C PHE A 119 -18.88 21.68 22.89
N GLU A 120 -17.84 20.88 22.66
CA GLU A 120 -16.81 20.60 23.66
C GLU A 120 -15.95 21.84 23.97
N ARG A 121 -15.70 22.70 22.98
CA ARG A 121 -15.07 24.00 23.27
C ARG A 121 -15.98 24.88 24.12
N ARG A 122 -17.29 24.88 23.87
CA ARG A 122 -18.27 25.66 24.64
C ARG A 122 -18.39 25.19 26.09
N SER A 123 -18.42 23.89 26.36
CA SER A 123 -18.52 23.36 27.73
C SER A 123 -17.27 23.59 28.59
N ARG A 124 -16.15 23.99 27.97
CA ARG A 124 -14.95 24.48 28.66
C ARG A 124 -14.98 25.99 28.96
N SER A 125 -15.96 26.74 28.44
CA SER A 125 -16.15 28.18 28.67
C SER A 125 -17.39 28.49 29.51
N ASP A 126 -18.49 27.78 29.27
CA ASP A 126 -19.77 27.93 29.99
C ASP A 126 -19.84 26.95 31.17
N SER A 127 -20.45 27.32 32.31
CA SER A 127 -20.62 26.47 33.50
C SER A 127 -21.61 25.30 33.34
N VAL A 128 -21.91 24.92 32.10
CA VAL A 128 -23.08 24.11 31.68
C VAL A 128 -22.66 22.66 31.38
N ALA A 129 -21.78 22.10 32.21
CA ALA A 129 -21.20 20.76 32.01
C ALA A 129 -22.27 19.66 31.84
N ARG A 130 -23.35 19.69 32.65
CA ARG A 130 -24.40 18.66 32.64
C ARG A 130 -25.13 18.52 31.29
N SER A 131 -25.31 19.63 30.55
CA SER A 131 -25.95 19.58 29.23
C SER A 131 -25.00 19.03 28.17
N PHE A 132 -23.69 19.25 28.33
CA PHE A 132 -22.68 18.66 27.46
C PHE A 132 -22.60 17.14 27.63
N ASP A 133 -22.62 16.62 28.85
CA ASP A 133 -22.62 15.17 29.10
C ASP A 133 -23.84 14.49 28.45
N LEU A 134 -25.03 15.09 28.60
CA LEU A 134 -26.26 14.64 27.95
C LEU A 134 -26.16 14.70 26.43
N MET A 135 -25.64 15.81 25.88
CA MET A 135 -25.45 15.97 24.43
C MET A 135 -24.46 14.93 23.89
N GLN A 136 -23.32 14.73 24.55
CA GLN A 136 -22.31 13.76 24.15
C GLN A 136 -22.90 12.34 24.18
N ALA A 137 -23.72 12.01 25.18
CA ALA A 137 -24.47 10.75 25.23
C ALA A 137 -25.47 10.61 24.06
N ARG A 138 -26.21 11.67 23.69
CA ARG A 138 -27.10 11.64 22.50
C ARG A 138 -26.31 11.48 21.19
N LEU A 139 -25.25 12.25 20.97
CA LEU A 139 -24.39 12.12 19.78
C LEU A 139 -23.75 10.72 19.69
N LEU A 140 -23.28 10.16 20.81
CA LEU A 140 -22.77 8.78 20.87
C LEU A 140 -23.88 7.74 20.64
N ARG A 141 -25.12 7.98 21.07
CA ARG A 141 -26.28 7.14 20.74
C ARG A 141 -26.54 7.13 19.24
N LEU A 142 -26.55 8.29 18.57
CA LEU A 142 -26.66 8.37 17.10
C LEU A 142 -25.51 7.61 16.41
N GLN A 143 -24.26 7.80 16.86
CA GLN A 143 -23.12 7.04 16.33
C GLN A 143 -23.30 5.54 16.46
N ARG A 144 -23.75 5.05 17.63
CA ARG A 144 -23.97 3.62 17.90
C ARG A 144 -25.11 3.07 17.07
N LEU A 145 -26.27 3.72 17.04
CA LEU A 145 -27.44 3.33 16.24
C LEU A 145 -27.09 3.23 14.74
N TYR A 146 -26.40 4.24 14.20
CA TYR A 146 -26.03 4.23 12.78
C TYR A 146 -24.82 3.33 12.47
N ALA A 147 -23.96 3.03 13.44
CA ALA A 147 -22.97 1.95 13.31
C ALA A 147 -23.67 0.57 13.25
N SER A 148 -24.64 0.31 14.14
CA SER A 148 -25.41 -0.95 14.14
C SER A 148 -26.36 -1.08 12.93
N LEU A 149 -26.61 -0.01 12.18
CA LEU A 149 -27.33 -0.04 10.90
C LEU A 149 -26.42 -0.24 9.66
N ASN A 150 -25.09 -0.30 9.84
CA ASN A 150 -24.12 -0.57 8.76
C ASN A 150 -23.79 -2.08 8.59
N VAL A 151 -24.67 -2.99 9.06
CA VAL A 151 -24.42 -4.44 9.18
C VAL A 151 -23.87 -5.10 7.91
N SER A 152 -24.30 -4.65 6.72
CA SER A 152 -23.80 -5.18 5.44
C SER A 152 -22.64 -4.35 4.87
N ARG A 153 -21.50 -4.38 5.56
CA ARG A 153 -20.19 -4.34 4.89
C ARG A 153 -19.56 -5.72 4.98
N GLN A 154 -19.92 -6.58 4.03
CA GLN A 154 -19.12 -7.75 3.69
C GLN A 154 -17.63 -7.33 3.66
N PRO A 155 -16.75 -7.95 4.47
CA PRO A 155 -15.37 -7.49 4.61
C PRO A 155 -14.69 -7.67 3.27
N LYS A 156 -14.44 -6.55 2.57
CA LYS A 156 -13.75 -6.57 1.29
C LYS A 156 -12.37 -7.18 1.50
N LEU A 157 -12.21 -8.43 1.06
CA LEU A 157 -10.92 -9.10 0.94
C LEU A 157 -9.96 -8.10 0.29
N LYS A 158 -8.84 -7.80 0.97
CA LYS A 158 -7.84 -6.86 0.49
C LYS A 158 -7.16 -7.48 -0.73
N ALA A 159 -7.77 -7.28 -1.90
CA ALA A 159 -7.30 -7.82 -3.17
C ALA A 159 -5.82 -7.47 -3.37
N MET A 160 -5.06 -8.43 -3.89
CA MET A 160 -3.69 -8.21 -4.31
C MET A 160 -3.67 -7.04 -5.30
N ARG A 161 -2.94 -5.96 -4.98
CA ARG A 161 -2.86 -4.74 -5.82
C ARG A 161 -1.56 -4.62 -6.63
N ALA A 162 -0.69 -5.62 -6.58
CA ALA A 162 0.43 -5.73 -7.51
C ALA A 162 -0.10 -6.03 -8.91
N LEU A 163 0.58 -5.50 -9.93
CA LEU A 163 0.24 -5.74 -11.32
C LEU A 163 0.80 -7.10 -11.75
N PRO A 164 0.03 -7.97 -12.42
CA PRO A 164 0.53 -9.24 -12.92
C PRO A 164 1.63 -9.07 -13.96
N ALA A 165 2.49 -10.08 -14.10
CA ALA A 165 3.69 -10.02 -14.95
C ALA A 165 3.38 -9.57 -16.39
N ALA A 166 2.37 -10.18 -17.05
CA ALA A 166 2.03 -9.83 -18.43
C ALA A 166 1.47 -8.40 -18.57
N VAL A 167 0.82 -7.88 -17.51
CA VAL A 167 0.36 -6.48 -17.47
C VAL A 167 1.56 -5.54 -17.38
N ILE A 168 2.57 -5.86 -16.56
CA ILE A 168 3.81 -5.09 -16.46
C ILE A 168 4.56 -5.10 -17.82
N GLU A 169 4.71 -6.26 -18.45
CA GLU A 169 5.34 -6.36 -19.79
C GLU A 169 4.63 -5.51 -20.83
N ASP A 170 3.30 -5.58 -20.88
CA ASP A 170 2.51 -4.83 -21.86
C ASP A 170 2.50 -3.31 -21.56
N LEU A 171 2.52 -2.91 -20.29
CA LEU A 171 2.71 -1.52 -19.88
C LEU A 171 4.09 -0.98 -20.32
N TYR A 172 5.18 -1.72 -20.12
CA TYR A 172 6.49 -1.35 -20.67
C TYR A 172 6.50 -1.32 -22.21
N SER A 173 5.67 -2.12 -22.87
CA SER A 173 5.53 -2.16 -24.32
C SER A 173 4.80 -0.93 -24.89
N ILE A 174 3.70 -0.50 -24.27
CA ILE A 174 2.88 0.64 -24.73
C ILE A 174 3.36 2.00 -24.19
N ALA A 175 3.95 2.06 -22.99
CA ALA A 175 4.45 3.32 -22.43
C ALA A 175 5.74 3.82 -23.11
N ASN A 176 6.52 2.90 -23.71
CA ASN A 176 7.71 3.22 -24.49
C ASN A 176 7.45 4.29 -25.57
N PRO A 177 8.21 5.39 -25.63
CA PRO A 177 7.97 6.49 -26.59
C PRO A 177 8.07 6.11 -28.06
N THR A 178 8.92 5.13 -28.41
CA THR A 178 9.06 4.64 -29.79
C THR A 178 7.98 3.62 -30.19
N SER A 179 7.10 3.22 -29.27
CA SER A 179 6.07 2.20 -29.53
C SER A 179 4.94 2.73 -30.41
N VAL A 180 4.60 1.99 -31.48
CA VAL A 180 3.42 2.26 -32.31
C VAL A 180 2.10 2.07 -31.56
N ARG A 181 2.11 1.32 -30.44
CA ARG A 181 0.95 1.16 -29.54
C ARG A 181 0.86 2.25 -28.47
N ASN A 182 1.75 3.25 -28.46
CA ASN A 182 1.73 4.31 -27.47
C ASN A 182 0.51 5.23 -27.67
N PRO A 183 -0.41 5.36 -26.68
CA PRO A 183 -1.66 6.08 -26.84
C PRO A 183 -1.50 7.61 -26.90
N PHE A 184 -0.31 8.16 -26.62
CA PHE A 184 -0.09 9.60 -26.59
C PHE A 184 0.40 10.12 -27.95
N ARG A 185 -0.19 11.23 -28.41
CA ARG A 185 -0.03 11.71 -29.79
C ARG A 185 1.33 12.35 -30.06
N SER A 186 1.74 13.33 -29.26
CA SER A 186 3.01 14.04 -29.48
C SER A 186 4.16 13.37 -28.74
N GLU A 187 5.34 13.33 -29.35
CA GLU A 187 6.55 12.70 -28.79
C GLU A 187 6.89 13.18 -27.37
N GLY A 188 6.87 14.48 -27.11
CA GLY A 188 7.11 15.02 -25.75
C GLY A 188 6.05 14.65 -24.71
N GLN A 189 4.82 14.28 -25.12
CA GLN A 189 3.87 13.64 -24.19
C GLN A 189 4.30 12.21 -23.87
N ARG A 190 4.80 11.46 -24.87
CA ARG A 190 5.26 10.08 -24.67
C ARG A 190 6.43 10.03 -23.71
N TRP A 191 7.48 10.82 -23.94
CA TRP A 191 8.65 10.87 -23.05
C TRP A 191 8.32 11.32 -21.63
N ARG A 192 7.53 12.39 -21.46
CA ARG A 192 7.06 12.81 -20.13
C ARG A 192 6.27 11.70 -19.43
N ASN A 193 5.33 11.09 -20.14
CA ASN A 193 4.46 10.06 -19.58
C ASN A 193 5.23 8.77 -19.27
N TYR A 194 6.29 8.47 -20.03
CA TYR A 194 7.20 7.35 -19.77
C TYR A 194 8.08 7.62 -18.53
N ALA A 195 8.69 8.80 -18.42
CA ALA A 195 9.43 9.20 -17.22
C ALA A 195 8.54 9.16 -15.95
N LEU A 196 7.30 9.69 -16.03
CA LEU A 196 6.31 9.57 -14.96
C LEU A 196 5.97 8.11 -14.63
N PHE A 197 5.71 7.29 -15.64
CA PHE A 197 5.39 5.87 -15.47
C PHE A 197 6.50 5.15 -14.69
N LEU A 198 7.77 5.39 -15.03
CA LEU A 198 8.91 4.78 -14.34
C LEU A 198 9.11 5.33 -12.91
N LEU A 199 8.85 6.62 -12.67
CA LEU A 199 8.84 7.18 -11.31
C LEU A 199 7.71 6.59 -10.44
N TYR A 200 6.54 6.29 -11.02
CA TYR A 200 5.47 5.58 -10.30
C TYR A 200 5.75 4.09 -10.12
N LEU A 201 6.51 3.47 -11.03
CA LEU A 201 6.77 2.03 -11.04
C LEU A 201 8.03 1.65 -10.24
N HIS A 202 9.21 2.21 -10.54
CA HIS A 202 10.45 1.88 -9.83
C HIS A 202 10.61 2.59 -8.50
N GLN A 203 10.13 3.84 -8.39
CA GLN A 203 10.24 4.65 -7.17
C GLN A 203 8.94 4.69 -6.34
N GLY A 204 7.87 4.08 -6.84
CA GLY A 204 6.63 3.92 -6.10
C GLY A 204 6.03 5.23 -5.58
N LEU A 205 6.30 6.35 -6.25
CA LEU A 205 5.92 7.67 -5.75
C LEU A 205 4.40 7.81 -5.64
N ARG A 206 3.93 8.58 -4.66
CA ARG A 206 2.52 9.00 -4.61
C ARG A 206 2.27 9.99 -5.76
N ARG A 207 1.02 10.08 -6.24
CA ARG A 207 0.60 11.04 -7.28
C ARG A 207 0.99 12.50 -6.99
N GLY A 208 1.00 12.89 -5.71
CA GLY A 208 1.47 14.21 -5.27
C GLY A 208 2.98 14.34 -5.38
N GLU A 209 3.71 13.41 -4.76
CA GLU A 209 5.18 13.36 -4.71
C GLU A 209 5.83 13.55 -6.09
N ALA A 210 5.43 12.77 -7.10
CA ALA A 210 6.02 12.88 -8.44
C ALA A 210 5.71 14.19 -9.19
N LEU A 211 4.79 15.03 -8.70
CA LEU A 211 4.39 16.30 -9.31
C LEU A 211 4.87 17.54 -8.53
N ILE A 212 5.49 17.36 -7.36
CA ILE A 212 6.17 18.43 -6.60
C ILE A 212 7.69 18.41 -6.79
N LEU A 213 8.29 17.33 -7.31
CA LEU A 213 9.73 17.23 -7.56
C LEU A 213 10.24 18.50 -8.29
N PRO A 214 11.26 19.21 -7.78
CA PRO A 214 11.96 20.24 -8.55
C PRO A 214 12.85 19.60 -9.64
N LEU A 215 13.37 20.44 -10.54
CA LEU A 215 14.28 20.03 -11.62
C LEU A 215 15.52 19.27 -11.13
N ASP A 216 16.07 19.69 -10.00
CA ASP A 216 17.28 19.15 -9.36
C ASP A 216 16.96 18.02 -8.35
N ALA A 217 15.75 17.46 -8.36
CA ALA A 217 15.33 16.48 -7.36
C ALA A 217 16.15 15.18 -7.38
N ILE A 218 16.79 14.85 -8.51
CA ILE A 218 17.75 13.74 -8.58
C ILE A 218 19.13 14.29 -8.21
N LYS A 219 19.78 13.63 -7.26
CA LYS A 219 21.13 13.94 -6.76
C LYS A 219 22.08 12.80 -7.09
N GLU A 220 23.36 13.14 -7.21
CA GLU A 220 24.46 12.20 -7.34
C GLU A 220 25.63 12.61 -6.44
N ASP A 221 26.37 11.62 -5.95
CA ASP A 221 27.52 11.79 -5.06
C ASP A 221 28.45 10.59 -5.20
N PHE A 222 29.75 10.75 -4.96
CA PHE A 222 30.69 9.65 -5.03
C PHE A 222 30.67 8.86 -3.72
N ASP A 223 30.47 7.55 -3.81
CA ASP A 223 30.46 6.66 -2.65
C ASP A 223 31.68 5.72 -2.68
N PRO A 224 32.71 5.97 -1.84
CA PRO A 224 33.91 5.15 -1.79
C PRO A 224 33.68 3.68 -1.44
N SER A 225 32.54 3.32 -0.80
CA SER A 225 32.25 1.95 -0.40
C SER A 225 31.86 1.04 -1.58
N ILE A 226 31.33 1.62 -2.66
CA ILE A 226 30.99 0.95 -3.92
C ILE A 226 31.94 1.32 -5.07
N GLY A 227 32.90 2.23 -4.84
CA GLY A 227 33.88 2.67 -5.84
C GLY A 227 33.29 3.47 -6.99
N GLY A 228 32.13 4.12 -6.80
CA GLY A 228 31.39 4.77 -7.88
C GLY A 228 30.35 5.78 -7.39
N TYR A 229 29.66 6.42 -8.33
CA TYR A 229 28.62 7.38 -8.00
C TYR A 229 27.31 6.69 -7.61
N ARG A 230 26.76 7.05 -6.44
CA ARG A 230 25.40 6.70 -6.04
C ARG A 230 24.44 7.80 -6.49
N LYS A 231 23.23 7.42 -6.87
CA LYS A 231 22.16 8.35 -7.25
C LYS A 231 20.91 8.13 -6.42
N TRP A 232 20.25 9.21 -6.03
CA TRP A 232 18.98 9.16 -5.31
C TRP A 232 18.05 10.30 -5.75
N ILE A 233 16.78 10.20 -5.38
CA ILE A 233 15.79 11.25 -5.56
C ILE A 233 15.31 11.78 -4.20
N ASP A 234 15.41 13.10 -4.01
CA ASP A 234 14.93 13.82 -2.83
C ASP A 234 13.41 14.03 -2.94
N VAL A 235 12.63 13.21 -2.24
CA VAL A 235 11.18 13.34 -2.17
C VAL A 235 10.84 14.28 -1.01
N THR A 236 10.94 15.58 -1.30
CA THR A 236 10.67 16.69 -0.37
C THR A 236 9.85 17.81 -1.03
N TRP A 237 9.51 18.88 -0.31
CA TRP A 237 8.80 20.04 -0.88
C TRP A 237 9.70 20.76 -1.89
N ASN A 238 9.10 21.40 -2.90
CA ASN A 238 9.84 22.25 -3.81
C ASN A 238 10.24 23.55 -3.11
N GLN A 239 11.49 23.65 -2.66
CA GLN A 239 12.03 24.83 -1.98
C GLN A 239 12.16 26.09 -2.87
N TYR A 240 11.94 25.96 -4.18
CA TYR A 240 12.07 27.05 -5.16
C TYR A 240 10.72 27.66 -5.60
N GLU A 241 9.58 27.17 -5.10
CA GLU A 241 8.24 27.65 -5.46
C GLU A 241 7.50 28.17 -4.21
N GLY A 242 7.21 29.48 -4.17
CA GLY A 242 6.54 30.10 -3.02
C GLY A 242 5.04 29.78 -2.89
N ASP A 243 4.33 29.63 -4.01
CA ASP A 243 2.95 29.09 -4.06
C ASP A 243 2.76 28.27 -5.34
N ASP A 244 1.99 27.19 -5.26
CA ASP A 244 1.71 26.33 -6.40
C ASP A 244 0.52 26.88 -7.22
N PRO A 245 0.69 27.24 -8.51
CA PRO A 245 -0.37 27.81 -9.33
C PRO A 245 -1.49 26.81 -9.70
N ARG A 246 -1.39 25.53 -9.29
CA ARG A 246 -2.42 24.51 -9.51
C ARG A 246 -3.53 24.64 -8.46
N TYR A 247 -4.77 24.85 -8.91
CA TYR A 247 -5.98 24.91 -8.07
C TYR A 247 -6.10 23.73 -7.07
N ASN A 248 -5.78 22.52 -7.55
CA ASN A 248 -5.52 21.35 -6.71
C ASN A 248 -4.01 21.11 -6.68
N ALA A 249 -3.32 21.77 -5.76
CA ALA A 249 -1.89 21.61 -5.54
C ALA A 249 -1.57 20.16 -5.09
N PRO A 250 -0.58 19.48 -5.69
CA PRO A 250 0.01 18.28 -5.12
C PRO A 250 0.83 18.61 -3.87
N GLY A 251 1.01 17.62 -3.00
CA GLY A 251 1.82 17.79 -1.79
C GLY A 251 2.18 16.48 -1.11
N ILE A 252 2.99 16.61 -0.06
CA ILE A 252 3.48 15.50 0.76
C ILE A 252 2.41 15.12 1.80
N LYS A 253 2.18 13.82 2.00
CA LYS A 253 1.07 13.33 2.83
C LYS A 253 1.34 13.42 4.34
N THR A 254 2.59 13.23 4.75
CA THR A 254 3.03 13.13 6.16
C THR A 254 4.48 13.58 6.28
N ALA A 255 4.91 14.01 7.46
CA ALA A 255 6.33 14.32 7.73
C ALA A 255 7.26 13.14 7.34
N LEU A 256 6.87 11.90 7.65
CA LEU A 256 7.61 10.69 7.27
C LEU A 256 7.59 10.36 5.76
N SER A 257 6.88 11.12 4.93
CA SER A 257 6.99 11.01 3.47
C SER A 257 8.16 11.83 2.92
N HIS A 258 8.80 12.70 3.72
CA HIS A 258 10.09 13.30 3.39
C HIS A 258 11.19 12.23 3.48
N ARG A 259 11.85 11.95 2.35
CA ARG A 259 12.82 10.85 2.24
C ARG A 259 13.70 10.97 1.00
N GLN A 260 14.88 10.37 1.07
CA GLN A 260 15.76 10.13 -0.07
C GLN A 260 15.53 8.69 -0.56
N ILE A 261 15.47 8.48 -1.87
CA ILE A 261 15.19 7.14 -2.45
C ILE A 261 16.24 6.80 -3.53
N PRO A 262 16.97 5.68 -3.43
CA PRO A 262 17.95 5.28 -4.44
C PRO A 262 17.35 5.13 -5.84
N ILE A 263 18.02 5.66 -6.87
CA ILE A 263 17.55 5.63 -8.27
C ILE A 263 18.62 5.04 -9.19
N ALA A 264 18.24 4.00 -9.93
CA ALA A 264 19.11 3.38 -10.92
C ALA A 264 19.35 4.33 -12.10
N ASP A 265 20.58 4.34 -12.64
CA ASP A 265 20.98 5.20 -13.75
C ASP A 265 20.00 5.19 -14.91
N GLY A 266 19.49 4.01 -15.28
CA GLY A 266 18.51 3.87 -16.35
C GLY A 266 17.21 4.67 -16.16
N VAL A 267 16.75 4.89 -14.91
CA VAL A 267 15.58 5.76 -14.66
C VAL A 267 16.00 7.23 -14.72
N THR A 268 17.14 7.58 -14.12
CA THR A 268 17.71 8.93 -14.17
C THR A 268 17.93 9.39 -15.61
N ASP A 269 18.48 8.53 -16.46
CA ASP A 269 18.76 8.79 -17.87
C ASP A 269 17.52 9.12 -18.68
N ILE A 270 16.37 8.53 -18.35
CA ILE A 270 15.07 8.77 -19.00
C ILE A 270 14.45 10.07 -18.50
N VAL A 271 14.56 10.35 -17.20
CA VAL A 271 14.12 11.63 -16.62
C VAL A 271 14.94 12.78 -17.20
N GLN A 272 16.27 12.63 -17.27
CA GLN A 272 17.17 13.63 -17.84
C GLN A 272 16.92 13.84 -19.33
N HIS A 273 16.81 12.75 -20.12
CA HIS A 273 16.48 12.86 -21.54
C HIS A 273 15.12 13.54 -21.79
N TYR A 274 14.12 13.32 -20.92
CA TYR A 274 12.88 14.10 -20.92
C TYR A 274 13.12 15.59 -20.63
N VAL A 275 13.90 15.92 -19.59
CA VAL A 275 14.22 17.30 -19.19
C VAL A 275 14.90 18.06 -20.33
N ASP A 276 15.96 17.49 -20.91
CA ASP A 276 16.78 18.16 -21.92
C ASP A 276 16.03 18.39 -23.23
N ASN A 277 15.30 17.37 -23.71
CA ASN A 277 14.77 17.35 -25.08
C ASN A 277 13.28 17.73 -25.18
N TYR A 278 12.48 17.49 -24.13
CA TYR A 278 11.01 17.52 -24.22
C TYR A 278 10.29 18.32 -23.13
N ARG A 279 10.95 18.69 -22.03
CA ARG A 279 10.38 19.61 -21.02
C ARG A 279 10.37 21.05 -21.52
N GLY A 280 11.43 21.46 -22.21
CA GLY A 280 11.62 22.83 -22.69
C GLY A 280 11.73 23.88 -21.58
N ARG A 281 11.77 25.16 -21.97
CA ARG A 281 11.79 26.29 -21.03
C ARG A 281 10.42 26.44 -20.33
N GLN A 282 10.44 26.74 -19.05
CA GLN A 282 9.27 26.79 -18.17
C GLN A 282 9.40 27.94 -17.18
N ASN A 283 8.31 28.63 -16.88
CA ASN A 283 8.24 29.67 -15.84
C ASN A 283 7.99 29.04 -14.46
N HIS A 284 8.55 27.85 -14.21
CA HIS A 284 8.46 27.09 -12.97
C HIS A 284 9.60 26.06 -12.90
N THR A 285 9.99 25.71 -11.69
CA THR A 285 11.08 24.80 -11.35
C THR A 285 10.65 23.33 -11.25
N PHE A 286 9.34 23.03 -11.13
CA PHE A 286 8.84 21.64 -11.09
C PHE A 286 9.34 20.82 -12.29
N LEU A 287 9.84 19.61 -12.03
CA LEU A 287 10.39 18.66 -13.00
C LEU A 287 9.42 18.41 -14.17
N ILE A 288 8.16 18.12 -13.86
CA ILE A 288 7.16 17.63 -14.82
C ILE A 288 6.27 18.76 -15.34
N ALA A 289 6.47 19.14 -16.60
CA ALA A 289 5.72 20.21 -17.27
C ALA A 289 4.56 19.70 -18.14
N SER A 290 3.52 20.52 -18.30
CA SER A 290 2.46 20.32 -19.29
C SER A 290 2.80 20.98 -20.63
N ASN A 291 2.16 20.52 -21.72
CA ASN A 291 2.27 21.09 -23.07
C ASN A 291 1.82 22.57 -23.19
N ARG A 292 1.39 23.23 -22.11
CA ARG A 292 0.97 24.64 -22.07
C ARG A 292 1.89 25.52 -21.21
N HIS A 293 3.13 25.07 -21.03
CA HIS A 293 4.16 25.70 -20.18
C HIS A 293 3.68 26.03 -18.75
N ARG A 294 3.06 25.05 -18.10
CA ARG A 294 2.54 25.10 -16.73
C ARG A 294 2.81 23.78 -15.99
N PRO A 295 2.88 23.77 -14.65
CA PRO A 295 3.09 22.54 -13.87
C PRO A 295 1.99 21.51 -14.16
N LEU A 296 2.36 20.23 -14.28
CA LEU A 296 1.38 19.20 -14.65
C LEU A 296 0.33 19.01 -13.53
N ALA A 297 -0.95 18.96 -13.92
CA ALA A 297 -2.07 18.90 -12.98
C ALA A 297 -2.33 17.46 -12.48
N LEU A 298 -2.71 17.34 -11.20
CA LEU A 298 -3.01 16.07 -10.54
C LEU A 298 -3.99 15.13 -11.28
N PRO A 299 -5.06 15.63 -11.97
CA PRO A 299 -5.96 14.77 -12.75
C PRO A 299 -5.34 14.24 -14.05
N THR A 300 -4.36 14.93 -14.63
CA THR A 300 -3.72 14.52 -15.90
C THR A 300 -2.96 13.20 -15.75
N VAL A 301 -2.47 12.88 -14.54
CA VAL A 301 -1.87 11.58 -14.24
C VAL A 301 -2.90 10.45 -14.27
N ASN A 302 -4.14 10.68 -13.84
CA ASN A 302 -5.20 9.68 -14.03
C ASN A 302 -5.48 9.46 -15.52
N LEU A 303 -5.64 10.54 -16.30
CA LEU A 303 -5.88 10.46 -17.75
C LEU A 303 -4.75 9.76 -18.52
N MET A 304 -3.50 9.90 -18.06
CA MET A 304 -2.35 9.14 -18.56
C MET A 304 -2.55 7.63 -18.34
N PHE A 305 -2.92 7.22 -17.12
CA PHE A 305 -3.14 5.83 -16.76
C PHE A 305 -4.42 5.24 -17.38
N ASP A 306 -5.47 6.03 -17.58
CA ASP A 306 -6.64 5.67 -18.36
C ASP A 306 -6.25 5.37 -19.83
N GLY A 307 -5.41 6.21 -20.43
CA GLY A 307 -4.89 6.00 -21.79
C GLY A 307 -4.05 4.72 -21.92
N LEU A 308 -3.13 4.48 -20.98
CA LEU A 308 -2.37 3.22 -20.91
C LEU A 308 -3.29 2.01 -20.74
N SER A 309 -4.26 2.08 -19.83
CA SER A 309 -5.24 0.99 -19.60
C SER A 309 -6.08 0.70 -20.85
N GLY A 310 -6.43 1.74 -21.62
CA GLY A 310 -7.13 1.62 -22.90
C GLY A 310 -6.33 0.87 -23.98
N ALA A 311 -5.00 1.06 -24.01
CA ALA A 311 -4.08 0.45 -24.97
C ALA A 311 -3.52 -0.93 -24.56
N LEU A 312 -3.88 -1.45 -23.38
CA LEU A 312 -3.60 -2.83 -22.97
C LEU A 312 -4.19 -3.84 -23.97
N SER A 313 -3.41 -4.88 -24.26
CA SER A 313 -3.80 -6.02 -25.09
C SER A 313 -4.93 -6.83 -24.44
N PRO A 314 -5.70 -7.61 -25.23
CA PRO A 314 -6.76 -8.47 -24.69
C PRO A 314 -6.27 -9.46 -23.63
N ALA A 315 -5.05 -10.00 -23.80
CA ALA A 315 -4.42 -10.90 -22.84
C ALA A 315 -4.11 -10.18 -21.51
N ALA A 316 -3.38 -9.07 -21.54
CA ALA A 316 -3.08 -8.28 -20.34
C ALA A 316 -4.35 -7.77 -19.64
N ARG A 317 -5.38 -7.33 -20.40
CA ARG A 317 -6.67 -6.91 -19.81
C ARG A 317 -7.41 -8.07 -19.14
N THR A 318 -7.34 -9.28 -19.72
CA THR A 318 -7.93 -10.49 -19.12
C THR A 318 -7.21 -10.86 -17.83
N GLU A 319 -5.87 -10.85 -17.81
CA GLU A 319 -5.08 -11.14 -16.61
C GLU A 319 -5.32 -10.09 -15.50
N LEU A 320 -5.38 -8.81 -15.87
CA LEU A 320 -5.76 -7.70 -14.97
C LEU A 320 -7.15 -7.93 -14.35
N ARG A 321 -8.15 -8.25 -15.17
CA ARG A 321 -9.52 -8.50 -14.71
C ARG A 321 -9.62 -9.72 -13.80
N ASN A 322 -8.91 -10.81 -14.14
CA ASN A 322 -8.93 -12.05 -13.36
C ASN A 322 -8.22 -11.89 -12.01
N ARG A 323 -7.10 -11.16 -11.95
CA ARG A 323 -6.29 -10.99 -10.72
C ARG A 323 -6.72 -9.84 -9.81
N LEU A 324 -7.17 -8.71 -10.39
CA LEU A 324 -7.45 -7.46 -9.68
C LEU A 324 -8.92 -7.01 -9.76
N HIS A 325 -9.76 -7.70 -10.55
CA HIS A 325 -11.18 -7.37 -10.76
C HIS A 325 -11.40 -5.92 -11.26
N THR A 326 -10.48 -5.44 -12.09
CA THR A 326 -10.48 -4.10 -12.71
C THR A 326 -10.03 -4.20 -14.17
N ASP A 327 -10.54 -3.31 -15.02
CA ASP A 327 -10.02 -3.07 -16.38
C ASP A 327 -9.05 -1.88 -16.44
N LYS A 328 -8.71 -1.29 -15.29
CA LYS A 328 -7.86 -0.08 -15.17
C LYS A 328 -6.69 -0.27 -14.22
N VAL A 329 -5.52 0.14 -14.68
CA VAL A 329 -4.28 0.33 -13.90
C VAL A 329 -4.23 1.77 -13.40
N THR A 330 -3.76 2.00 -12.16
CA THR A 330 -3.55 3.34 -11.61
C THR A 330 -2.13 3.51 -11.07
N PRO A 331 -1.65 4.76 -10.81
CA PRO A 331 -0.36 4.98 -10.16
C PRO A 331 -0.22 4.30 -8.79
N HIS A 332 -1.35 4.05 -8.12
CA HIS A 332 -1.37 3.35 -6.84
C HIS A 332 -1.00 1.86 -6.99
N ASP A 333 -1.34 1.26 -8.13
CA ASP A 333 -1.05 -0.14 -8.44
C ASP A 333 0.42 -0.31 -8.88
N CYS A 334 0.99 0.69 -9.58
CA CYS A 334 2.43 0.80 -9.78
C CYS A 334 3.18 0.89 -8.45
N ARG A 335 2.73 1.76 -7.52
CA ARG A 335 3.29 1.83 -6.16
C ARG A 335 3.14 0.53 -5.38
N HIS A 336 2.03 -0.20 -5.54
CA HIS A 336 1.85 -1.50 -4.90
C HIS A 336 2.79 -2.56 -5.49
N THR A 337 2.97 -2.56 -6.80
CA THR A 337 3.93 -3.43 -7.52
C THR A 337 5.36 -3.15 -7.06
N CYS A 338 5.75 -1.87 -6.98
CA CYS A 338 7.03 -1.42 -6.45
C CYS A 338 7.32 -2.01 -5.06
N ALA A 339 6.35 -1.95 -4.15
CA ALA A 339 6.52 -2.45 -2.78
C ALA A 339 6.65 -3.98 -2.70
N VAL A 340 5.98 -4.73 -3.58
CA VAL A 340 6.14 -6.19 -3.67
C VAL A 340 7.49 -6.58 -4.27
N VAL A 341 7.88 -5.96 -5.39
CA VAL A 341 9.18 -6.24 -6.03
C VAL A 341 10.33 -5.84 -5.12
N ARG A 342 10.27 -4.68 -4.45
CA ARG A 342 11.30 -4.23 -3.50
C ARG A 342 11.41 -5.14 -2.26
N LEU A 343 10.27 -5.64 -1.74
CA LEU A 343 10.29 -6.66 -0.69
C LEU A 343 11.01 -7.92 -1.17
N ALA A 344 10.73 -8.34 -2.40
CA ALA A 344 11.30 -9.54 -2.99
C ALA A 344 12.82 -9.41 -3.21
N GLU A 345 13.28 -8.27 -3.72
CA GLU A 345 14.70 -7.95 -3.87
C GLU A 345 15.45 -8.01 -2.54
N PHE A 346 14.88 -7.47 -1.44
CA PHE A 346 15.48 -7.55 -0.12
C PHE A 346 15.58 -8.99 0.40
N VAL A 347 14.49 -9.77 0.34
CA VAL A 347 14.53 -11.16 0.85
C VAL A 347 15.42 -12.05 -0.03
N ALA A 348 15.44 -11.83 -1.35
CA ALA A 348 16.37 -12.50 -2.27
C ALA A 348 17.84 -12.13 -2.02
N SER A 349 18.14 -10.94 -1.50
CA SER A 349 19.48 -10.56 -1.04
C SER A 349 19.82 -11.08 0.37
N GLY A 350 19.04 -12.03 0.91
CA GLY A 350 19.26 -12.62 2.23
C GLY A 350 18.84 -11.73 3.41
N MET A 351 18.08 -10.66 3.18
CA MET A 351 17.63 -9.78 4.26
C MET A 351 16.51 -10.43 5.09
N GLU A 352 16.66 -10.36 6.41
CA GLU A 352 15.63 -10.79 7.38
C GLU A 352 14.30 -10.03 7.14
N MET A 353 13.18 -10.73 7.30
CA MET A 353 11.85 -10.24 6.87
C MET A 353 11.43 -8.95 7.59
N GLU A 354 11.55 -8.84 8.91
CA GLU A 354 11.18 -7.59 9.58
C GLU A 354 12.16 -6.45 9.29
N LEU A 355 13.45 -6.71 9.05
CA LEU A 355 14.37 -5.70 8.52
C LEU A 355 13.96 -5.25 7.10
N ALA A 356 13.57 -6.16 6.22
CA ALA A 356 13.04 -5.82 4.89
C ALA A 356 11.76 -4.98 4.99
N LEU A 357 10.82 -5.36 5.88
CA LEU A 357 9.60 -4.59 6.15
C LEU A 357 9.90 -3.22 6.77
N GLN A 358 10.95 -3.07 7.59
CA GLN A 358 11.43 -1.78 8.10
C GLN A 358 12.02 -0.90 6.98
N ASN A 359 12.86 -1.46 6.11
CA ASN A 359 13.42 -0.73 4.97
C ASN A 359 12.32 -0.26 4.00
N LEU A 360 11.25 -1.05 3.82
CA LEU A 360 10.05 -0.59 3.10
C LEU A 360 9.33 0.57 3.82
N ARG A 361 9.23 0.57 5.16
CA ARG A 361 8.64 1.70 5.92
C ARG A 361 9.40 3.00 5.65
N VAL A 362 10.72 2.95 5.54
CA VAL A 362 11.56 4.09 5.14
C VAL A 362 11.33 4.45 3.66
N PHE A 363 11.57 3.52 2.73
CA PHE A 363 11.48 3.74 1.26
C PHE A 363 10.13 4.33 0.83
N PHE A 364 9.04 3.90 1.45
CA PHE A 364 7.68 4.33 1.09
C PHE A 364 7.14 5.48 1.96
N GLY A 365 7.84 5.87 3.02
CA GLY A 365 7.37 6.88 3.97
C GLY A 365 6.09 6.44 4.68
N TRP A 366 6.20 5.40 5.49
CA TRP A 366 5.18 4.89 6.41
C TRP A 366 5.62 5.08 7.87
N THR A 367 4.68 5.04 8.81
CA THR A 367 4.99 5.07 10.25
C THR A 367 5.71 3.80 10.69
N LYS A 368 6.52 3.87 11.76
CA LYS A 368 7.21 2.69 12.34
C LYS A 368 6.22 1.57 12.68
N ALA A 369 5.12 1.92 13.35
CA ALA A 369 4.00 1.03 13.67
C ALA A 369 3.00 0.83 12.49
N SER A 370 3.44 1.01 11.24
CA SER A 370 2.56 0.75 10.09
C SER A 370 2.58 -0.73 9.70
N GLU A 371 1.38 -1.31 9.64
CA GLU A 371 1.13 -2.65 9.10
C GLU A 371 0.99 -2.70 7.57
N MET A 372 1.11 -1.54 6.90
CA MET A 372 1.09 -1.48 5.44
C MET A 372 2.10 -2.45 4.77
N PRO A 373 3.39 -2.52 5.17
CA PRO A 373 4.36 -3.49 4.61
C PRO A 373 3.85 -4.94 4.58
N ARG A 374 3.21 -5.41 5.65
CA ARG A 374 2.72 -6.79 5.79
C ARG A 374 1.59 -7.11 4.82
N HIS A 375 0.88 -6.10 4.29
CA HIS A 375 -0.11 -6.29 3.21
C HIS A 375 0.54 -6.56 1.84
N TYR A 376 1.84 -6.29 1.67
CA TYR A 376 2.60 -6.61 0.45
C TYR A 376 3.26 -8.00 0.53
N ALA A 377 3.62 -8.46 1.74
CA ALA A 377 4.20 -9.78 1.97
C ALA A 377 3.31 -10.95 1.48
N ARG A 378 1.98 -10.81 1.47
CA ARG A 378 1.08 -11.84 0.90
C ARG A 378 1.18 -11.98 -0.63
N ALA A 379 1.76 -11.00 -1.33
CA ALA A 379 1.97 -11.01 -2.77
C ALA A 379 3.42 -11.31 -3.17
N TYR A 380 4.34 -11.46 -2.19
CA TYR A 380 5.77 -11.71 -2.42
C TYR A 380 6.03 -13.06 -3.12
N PHE A 381 5.22 -14.08 -2.83
CA PHE A 381 5.41 -15.45 -3.33
C PHE A 381 5.17 -15.65 -4.85
N GLU A 382 5.00 -14.59 -5.65
CA GLU A 382 4.88 -14.67 -7.11
C GLU A 382 6.23 -14.45 -7.81
N ASP A 383 7.09 -15.48 -7.74
CA ASP A 383 8.48 -15.52 -8.26
C ASP A 383 8.64 -14.99 -9.72
N ARG A 384 7.60 -15.16 -10.55
CA ARG A 384 7.55 -14.68 -11.93
C ARG A 384 7.56 -13.14 -12.08
N LEU A 385 7.26 -12.36 -11.04
CA LEU A 385 7.24 -10.90 -11.13
C LEU A 385 8.65 -10.29 -11.21
N ILE A 386 9.61 -10.83 -10.45
CA ILE A 386 10.94 -10.22 -10.25
C ILE A 386 11.79 -10.35 -11.52
N SER A 387 11.87 -11.57 -12.07
CA SER A 387 12.65 -11.89 -13.27
C SER A 387 12.15 -11.15 -14.51
N VAL A 388 10.83 -10.97 -14.64
CA VAL A 388 10.21 -10.15 -15.68
C VAL A 388 10.53 -8.66 -15.47
N TRP A 389 10.47 -8.17 -14.23
CA TRP A 389 10.72 -6.77 -13.91
C TRP A 389 12.14 -6.32 -14.28
N GLN A 390 13.16 -7.03 -13.78
CA GLN A 390 14.56 -6.69 -13.98
C GLN A 390 14.90 -6.76 -15.47
N LYS A 391 14.59 -7.88 -16.13
CA LYS A 391 14.82 -8.03 -17.57
C LYS A 391 14.17 -6.92 -18.40
N LYS A 392 12.91 -6.55 -18.16
CA LYS A 392 12.23 -5.48 -18.92
C LYS A 392 12.77 -4.08 -18.63
N PHE A 393 13.38 -3.88 -17.46
CA PHE A 393 14.10 -2.65 -17.17
C PHE A 393 15.41 -2.62 -17.97
N ASP A 394 16.22 -3.67 -17.89
CA ASP A 394 17.52 -3.76 -18.57
C ASP A 394 17.36 -3.71 -20.11
N ASP A 395 16.39 -4.46 -20.67
CA ASP A 395 15.96 -4.40 -22.08
C ASP A 395 15.67 -2.94 -22.54
N ARG A 396 15.24 -2.06 -21.62
CA ARG A 396 14.95 -0.64 -21.90
C ARG A 396 16.17 0.26 -21.71
N VAL A 397 16.99 0.03 -20.69
CA VAL A 397 18.25 0.75 -20.48
C VAL A 397 19.19 0.55 -21.67
N ASP A 398 19.28 -0.67 -22.21
CA ASP A 398 20.11 -0.96 -23.38
C ASP A 398 19.56 -0.35 -24.67
N VAL A 399 18.23 -0.25 -24.84
CA VAL A 399 17.63 0.53 -25.93
C VAL A 399 18.00 2.02 -25.82
N LEU A 400 18.11 2.57 -24.62
CA LEU A 400 18.49 3.98 -24.41
C LEU A 400 19.99 4.22 -24.62
N ARG A 401 20.84 3.29 -24.19
CA ARG A 401 22.27 3.24 -24.57
C ARG A 401 22.40 3.21 -26.09
N ALA A 402 21.63 2.37 -26.79
CA ALA A 402 21.60 2.27 -28.24
C ALA A 402 20.89 3.44 -28.98
N ILE A 403 20.25 4.36 -28.25
CA ILE A 403 19.76 5.65 -28.77
C ILE A 403 20.83 6.73 -28.56
N ARG A 404 21.48 6.77 -27.39
CA ARG A 404 22.58 7.71 -27.10
C ARG A 404 23.81 7.44 -27.98
N CYS A 405 24.15 6.18 -28.24
CA CYS A 405 25.22 5.79 -29.15
C CYS A 405 24.83 5.86 -30.66
N ARG A 406 23.89 6.73 -31.06
CA ARG A 406 23.59 7.03 -32.48
C ARG A 406 24.16 8.37 -32.96
N SER A 407 25.14 8.90 -32.22
CA SER A 407 26.22 9.72 -32.78
C SER A 407 27.44 8.82 -33.04
N ASP A 408 27.91 8.83 -34.28
CA ASP A 408 29.07 8.13 -34.86
C ASP A 408 29.00 6.58 -35.03
N PRO A 409 29.50 5.99 -36.15
CA PRO A 409 29.34 4.55 -36.45
C PRO A 409 30.66 3.74 -36.58
N ALA A 410 30.67 2.49 -36.08
CA ALA A 410 31.34 1.30 -36.68
C ALA A 410 31.26 0.04 -35.78
N GLY A 411 31.34 -1.17 -36.36
CA GLY A 411 31.70 -2.42 -35.65
C GLY A 411 30.71 -3.60 -35.77
N THR A 412 31.24 -4.82 -35.94
CA THR A 412 30.48 -6.08 -36.21
C THR A 412 30.97 -7.23 -35.29
N PRO A 413 30.14 -8.22 -34.86
CA PRO A 413 30.44 -9.10 -33.70
C PRO A 413 30.66 -10.61 -33.99
N MET A 414 31.19 -11.35 -32.99
CA MET A 414 31.32 -12.83 -32.84
C MET A 414 31.72 -13.15 -31.36
N THR A 415 31.47 -14.29 -30.66
CA THR A 415 30.78 -15.59 -30.92
C THR A 415 30.21 -16.18 -29.58
N SER A 416 29.96 -17.49 -29.42
CA SER A 416 29.41 -18.17 -28.21
C SER A 416 30.07 -19.53 -27.90
N ASN A 417 29.90 -20.10 -26.67
CA ASN A 417 30.08 -21.56 -26.41
C ASN A 417 29.45 -22.11 -25.10
N ARG A 418 29.42 -23.45 -24.89
CA ARG A 418 28.63 -24.17 -23.84
C ARG A 418 29.20 -25.56 -23.44
N ALA A 419 28.97 -26.08 -22.22
CA ALA A 419 29.45 -27.40 -21.73
C ALA A 419 28.46 -28.18 -20.79
N LYS A 420 28.82 -29.39 -20.27
CA LYS A 420 27.93 -30.41 -19.62
C LYS A 420 28.46 -30.99 -18.26
N ALA A 421 27.66 -31.84 -17.58
CA ALA A 421 27.85 -32.35 -16.19
C ALA A 421 27.64 -33.90 -15.99
N GLY A 422 27.73 -34.40 -14.73
CA GLY A 422 27.66 -35.83 -14.33
C GLY A 422 26.79 -36.15 -13.07
N LYS A 423 26.77 -37.42 -12.59
CA LYS A 423 25.77 -37.99 -11.62
C LYS A 423 26.30 -38.26 -10.18
N VAL A 424 25.38 -38.29 -9.19
CA VAL A 424 25.61 -38.61 -7.75
C VAL A 424 24.44 -39.45 -7.15
N GLN A 425 24.64 -40.03 -5.96
CA GLN A 425 23.74 -40.89 -5.17
C GLN A 425 22.45 -40.18 -4.66
N LYS A 426 21.33 -40.91 -4.57
CA LYS A 426 19.99 -40.38 -4.22
C LYS A 426 19.91 -39.87 -2.75
N HIS A 427 19.22 -38.74 -2.56
CA HIS A 427 18.81 -38.14 -1.26
C HIS A 427 19.90 -37.86 -0.21
N ALA A 428 21.14 -37.72 -0.68
CA ALA A 428 22.30 -37.45 0.18
C ALA A 428 22.39 -36.00 0.69
N ALA A 429 21.60 -35.05 0.16
CA ALA A 429 21.55 -33.67 0.66
C ALA A 429 20.48 -33.51 1.75
N ALA A 430 19.24 -33.97 1.53
CA ALA A 430 18.18 -33.95 2.53
C ALA A 430 18.59 -34.60 3.87
N ARG A 431 19.16 -35.81 3.82
CA ARG A 431 19.61 -36.50 5.06
C ARG A 431 20.69 -35.74 5.81
N ARG A 432 21.62 -35.05 5.11
CA ARG A 432 22.61 -34.17 5.76
C ARG A 432 21.97 -32.95 6.40
N ALA A 433 20.94 -32.37 5.77
CA ALA A 433 20.21 -31.24 6.34
C ALA A 433 19.43 -31.64 7.61
N ILE A 434 18.82 -32.83 7.62
CA ILE A 434 18.15 -33.38 8.81
C ILE A 434 19.17 -33.71 9.92
N ALA A 435 20.27 -34.38 9.60
CA ALA A 435 21.32 -34.72 10.56
C ALA A 435 22.08 -33.49 11.13
N ALA A 436 21.93 -32.32 10.48
CA ALA A 436 22.45 -31.04 10.96
C ALA A 436 21.45 -30.23 11.81
N LEU A 437 20.24 -30.75 12.07
CA LEU A 437 19.29 -30.13 12.99
C LEU A 437 19.83 -30.13 14.42
N PRO A 438 19.60 -29.06 15.21
CA PRO A 438 20.02 -29.01 16.61
C PRO A 438 19.25 -30.04 17.44
N SER A 439 19.87 -30.56 18.51
CA SER A 439 19.15 -31.42 19.46
C SER A 439 17.93 -30.71 20.05
N LEU A 440 16.78 -31.40 20.13
CA LEU A 440 15.60 -30.87 20.81
C LEU A 440 15.91 -30.54 22.28
N PRO A 441 15.29 -29.47 22.84
CA PRO A 441 15.50 -29.11 24.24
C PRO A 441 15.03 -30.22 25.19
N SER A 442 15.59 -30.26 26.40
CA SER A 442 15.23 -31.27 27.43
C SER A 442 13.75 -31.26 27.83
N HIS A 443 13.05 -30.17 27.53
CA HIS A 443 11.61 -30.02 27.72
C HIS A 443 11.03 -29.08 26.66
N ILE A 444 9.79 -29.33 26.24
CA ILE A 444 8.98 -28.43 25.40
C ILE A 444 7.76 -28.03 26.22
N ARG A 445 7.51 -26.72 26.36
CA ARG A 445 6.30 -26.20 27.01
C ARG A 445 5.34 -25.68 25.94
N TYR A 446 4.05 -25.90 26.15
CA TYR A 446 2.97 -25.35 25.34
C TYR A 446 1.84 -24.89 26.27
N LEU A 447 1.00 -23.99 25.79
CA LEU A 447 -0.18 -23.50 26.51
C LEU A 447 -1.39 -24.35 26.12
N ASP A 448 -2.14 -24.82 27.12
CA ASP A 448 -3.52 -25.25 26.93
C ASP A 448 -4.40 -23.99 26.96
N GLU A 449 -4.90 -23.57 25.80
CA GLU A 449 -5.69 -22.34 25.64
C GLU A 449 -7.08 -22.43 26.31
N TYR A 450 -7.50 -23.62 26.76
CA TYR A 450 -8.79 -23.82 27.45
C TYR A 450 -8.66 -23.71 28.98
N GLU A 451 -7.66 -24.36 29.57
CA GLU A 451 -7.38 -24.33 31.02
C GLU A 451 -6.46 -23.15 31.44
N ASP A 452 -5.89 -22.40 30.49
CA ASP A 452 -4.83 -21.39 30.68
C ASP A 452 -3.56 -21.93 31.38
N GLU A 453 -3.31 -23.24 31.25
CA GLU A 453 -2.18 -23.94 31.88
C GLU A 453 -1.01 -24.21 30.93
N TRP A 454 0.21 -23.99 31.43
CA TRP A 454 1.44 -24.33 30.71
C TRP A 454 1.88 -25.79 30.92
N LYS A 455 1.35 -26.68 30.09
CA LYS A 455 1.74 -28.10 30.01
C LYS A 455 3.18 -28.28 29.53
N THR A 456 3.82 -29.41 29.87
CA THR A 456 5.25 -29.67 29.58
C THR A 456 5.50 -31.10 29.11
N ILE A 457 6.15 -31.24 27.96
CA ILE A 457 6.70 -32.51 27.43
C ILE A 457 8.14 -32.63 27.93
N HIS A 458 8.45 -33.69 28.65
CA HIS A 458 9.80 -33.97 29.15
C HIS A 458 10.55 -34.94 28.23
N HIS A 459 11.87 -34.74 28.09
CA HIS A 459 12.77 -35.58 27.29
C HIS A 459 12.29 -35.86 25.84
N PRO A 460 11.85 -34.84 25.07
CA PRO A 460 11.21 -35.02 23.76
C PRO A 460 12.13 -35.66 22.70
N ALA A 461 13.45 -35.48 22.82
CA ALA A 461 14.43 -36.15 21.96
C ALA A 461 14.40 -37.68 22.16
N GLU A 462 14.44 -38.12 23.41
CA GLU A 462 14.54 -39.52 23.84
C GLU A 462 13.19 -40.24 23.74
N CYS A 463 12.09 -39.58 24.14
CA CYS A 463 10.76 -40.18 24.11
C CYS A 463 10.14 -40.11 22.70
N ASN A 464 9.65 -41.25 22.21
CA ASN A 464 8.91 -41.36 20.94
C ASN A 464 7.39 -41.17 21.09
N LYS A 465 6.87 -40.94 22.31
CA LYS A 465 5.43 -40.74 22.55
C LYS A 465 5.22 -39.46 23.34
N TRP A 466 4.70 -38.42 22.71
CA TRP A 466 4.41 -37.15 23.37
C TRP A 466 2.92 -37.07 23.70
N VAL A 467 2.60 -36.86 24.97
CA VAL A 467 1.23 -36.66 25.45
C VAL A 467 0.88 -35.18 25.33
N ILE A 468 -0.21 -34.88 24.63
CA ILE A 468 -0.69 -33.52 24.37
C ILE A 468 -2.09 -33.38 24.98
N GLU A 469 -2.24 -32.47 25.94
CA GLU A 469 -3.49 -32.07 26.58
C GLU A 469 -4.01 -30.79 25.90
N TYR A 470 -5.32 -30.71 25.63
CA TYR A 470 -6.00 -29.52 25.11
C TYR A 470 -7.52 -29.70 25.17
N ASP A 471 -8.30 -28.63 25.39
CA ASP A 471 -9.77 -28.66 25.32
C ASP A 471 -10.39 -29.82 26.14
N THR A 472 -9.85 -30.11 27.34
CA THR A 472 -10.18 -31.28 28.21
C THR A 472 -9.91 -32.67 27.62
N ASN A 473 -9.29 -32.76 26.44
CA ASN A 473 -8.92 -33.99 25.75
C ASN A 473 -7.42 -34.29 25.91
N THR A 474 -7.04 -35.55 25.69
CA THR A 474 -5.64 -36.00 25.69
C THR A 474 -5.34 -36.87 24.47
N SER A 475 -4.31 -36.51 23.70
CA SER A 475 -3.85 -37.21 22.51
C SER A 475 -2.38 -37.62 22.62
N ILE A 476 -1.98 -38.69 21.93
CA ILE A 476 -0.59 -39.19 21.95
C ILE A 476 0.02 -39.12 20.55
N LEU A 477 1.05 -38.28 20.39
CA LEU A 477 1.85 -38.22 19.16
C LEU A 477 2.91 -39.33 19.22
N ASP A 478 2.64 -40.42 18.51
CA ASP A 478 3.43 -41.67 18.55
C ASP A 478 4.42 -41.74 17.38
N PHE A 479 5.58 -41.12 17.55
CA PHE A 479 6.62 -40.98 16.52
C PHE A 479 7.30 -42.31 16.13
N SER A 480 7.16 -43.38 16.92
CA SER A 480 7.67 -44.72 16.51
C SER A 480 6.80 -45.40 15.43
N LYS A 481 5.87 -44.66 14.82
CA LYS A 481 5.15 -45.06 13.60
C LYS A 481 5.87 -44.67 12.31
N PHE A 482 6.89 -43.81 12.39
CA PHE A 482 7.85 -43.60 11.30
C PHE A 482 8.99 -44.63 11.44
N ASN A 483 9.33 -45.32 10.35
CA ASN A 483 10.33 -46.38 10.32
C ASN A 483 11.74 -45.84 10.02
N ASP A 484 11.84 -44.70 9.34
CA ASP A 484 13.11 -44.03 9.06
C ASP A 484 13.49 -43.07 10.20
N SER A 485 14.69 -43.24 10.75
CA SER A 485 15.19 -42.45 11.88
C SER A 485 15.29 -40.95 11.57
N ASP A 486 15.63 -40.58 10.34
CA ASP A 486 15.77 -39.18 9.94
C ASP A 486 14.39 -38.52 9.86
N ILE A 487 13.39 -39.26 9.39
CA ILE A 487 12.02 -38.77 9.26
C ILE A 487 11.31 -38.73 10.62
N CYS A 488 11.57 -39.69 11.50
CA CYS A 488 11.15 -39.63 12.90
C CYS A 488 11.73 -38.37 13.60
N LEU A 489 13.02 -38.08 13.41
CA LEU A 489 13.66 -36.87 13.95
C LEU A 489 13.05 -35.59 13.37
N LEU A 490 12.85 -35.54 12.05
CA LEU A 490 12.22 -34.43 11.34
C LEU A 490 10.78 -34.18 11.84
N ALA A 491 9.98 -35.23 12.00
CA ALA A 491 8.60 -35.14 12.49
C ALA A 491 8.55 -34.57 13.91
N LYS A 492 9.43 -35.01 14.82
CA LYS A 492 9.55 -34.42 16.16
C LYS A 492 9.89 -32.92 16.08
N HIS A 493 10.80 -32.51 15.21
CA HIS A 493 11.15 -31.09 15.02
C HIS A 493 9.98 -30.26 14.49
N VAL A 494 9.22 -30.78 13.53
CA VAL A 494 8.01 -30.12 13.00
C VAL A 494 6.95 -29.97 14.10
N CYS A 495 6.68 -31.00 14.90
CA CYS A 495 5.74 -30.92 16.01
C CYS A 495 6.20 -29.95 17.12
N ALA A 496 7.50 -29.94 17.47
CA ALA A 496 8.07 -28.99 18.42
C ALA A 496 7.94 -27.53 17.94
N TRP A 497 8.16 -27.29 16.64
CA TRP A 497 8.00 -25.99 16.01
C TRP A 497 6.53 -25.53 15.96
N LEU A 498 5.60 -26.46 15.72
CA LEU A 498 4.16 -26.20 15.70
C LEU A 498 3.60 -25.88 17.10
N LEU A 499 4.01 -26.59 18.15
CA LEU A 499 3.57 -26.37 19.54
C LEU A 499 3.91 -24.97 20.08
N ASN A 500 4.88 -24.28 19.48
CA ASN A 500 5.27 -22.90 19.82
C ASN A 500 4.57 -21.85 18.93
N ARG A 501 3.61 -22.25 18.08
CA ARG A 501 3.05 -21.42 16.99
C ARG A 501 1.56 -21.67 16.70
N SER A 502 0.92 -22.64 17.32
CA SER A 502 -0.47 -23.04 17.06
C SER A 502 -1.05 -23.78 18.26
N ALA A 503 -2.36 -23.62 18.50
CA ALA A 503 -3.09 -24.34 19.53
C ALA A 503 -2.84 -25.87 19.43
N PRO A 504 -2.71 -26.62 20.55
CA PRO A 504 -2.19 -27.98 20.52
C PRO A 504 -3.07 -28.94 19.69
N ALA A 505 -4.38 -28.74 19.69
CA ALA A 505 -5.35 -29.42 18.82
C ALA A 505 -4.93 -29.40 17.33
N HIS A 506 -4.44 -28.25 16.84
CA HIS A 506 -4.00 -28.10 15.46
C HIS A 506 -2.69 -28.87 15.19
N VAL A 507 -1.80 -28.98 16.19
CA VAL A 507 -0.58 -29.78 16.07
C VAL A 507 -0.90 -31.27 15.98
N VAL A 508 -1.85 -31.74 16.78
CA VAL A 508 -2.32 -33.14 16.74
C VAL A 508 -2.90 -33.50 15.37
N LEU A 509 -3.73 -32.61 14.80
CA LEU A 509 -4.26 -32.79 13.44
C LEU A 509 -3.14 -32.83 12.37
N ASN A 510 -2.15 -31.94 12.45
CA ASN A 510 -1.02 -31.93 11.50
C ASN A 510 -0.16 -33.19 11.64
N PHE A 511 0.08 -33.69 12.86
CA PHE A 511 0.84 -34.92 13.09
C PHE A 511 0.15 -36.15 12.47
N TYR A 512 -1.17 -36.31 12.64
CA TYR A 512 -1.89 -37.40 11.98
C TYR A 512 -1.96 -37.23 10.46
N GLY A 513 -1.98 -35.99 9.95
CA GLY A 513 -1.80 -35.71 8.51
C GLY A 513 -0.44 -36.19 7.97
N LEU A 514 0.65 -35.93 8.69
CA LEU A 514 1.99 -36.45 8.34
C LEU A 514 2.03 -37.98 8.36
N LEU A 515 1.36 -38.62 9.33
CA LEU A 515 1.26 -40.09 9.36
C LEU A 515 0.42 -40.65 8.21
N SER A 516 -0.63 -39.97 7.76
CA SER A 516 -1.36 -40.39 6.54
C SER A 516 -0.43 -40.36 5.35
N ILE A 517 0.25 -39.22 5.10
CA ILE A 517 1.20 -39.07 3.98
C ILE A 517 2.31 -40.15 4.02
N ALA A 518 2.82 -40.49 5.21
CA ALA A 518 3.79 -41.58 5.38
C ALA A 518 3.25 -42.96 4.95
N ASN A 519 2.00 -43.28 5.30
CA ASN A 519 1.35 -44.55 4.94
C ASN A 519 0.93 -44.57 3.46
N ASP A 520 0.38 -43.47 2.95
CA ASP A 520 -0.27 -43.38 1.64
C ASP A 520 0.73 -43.14 0.49
N SER A 521 1.80 -42.38 0.75
CA SER A 521 2.83 -42.01 -0.25
C SER A 521 4.22 -42.59 0.04
N GLY A 522 4.42 -43.23 1.20
CA GLY A 522 5.70 -43.76 1.64
C GLY A 522 6.64 -42.70 2.21
N GLU A 523 7.37 -43.05 3.27
CA GLU A 523 8.25 -42.13 4.01
C GLU A 523 9.29 -41.41 3.13
N SER A 524 9.79 -42.02 2.05
CA SER A 524 10.73 -41.34 1.14
C SER A 524 10.19 -40.04 0.51
N TRP A 525 8.88 -39.81 0.51
CA TRP A 525 8.24 -38.57 0.10
C TRP A 525 8.78 -37.34 0.85
N PHE A 526 9.06 -37.43 2.16
CA PHE A 526 9.58 -36.31 2.94
C PHE A 526 11.02 -35.93 2.53
N LEU A 527 11.84 -36.94 2.20
CA LEU A 527 13.21 -36.72 1.72
C LEU A 527 13.22 -36.19 0.29
N GLU A 528 12.38 -36.74 -0.59
CA GLU A 528 12.19 -36.17 -1.93
C GLU A 528 11.75 -34.71 -1.84
N GLY A 529 10.87 -34.35 -0.91
CA GLY A 529 10.46 -32.98 -0.65
C GLY A 529 11.62 -32.07 -0.23
N ILE A 530 12.51 -32.51 0.66
CA ILE A 530 13.63 -31.68 1.14
C ILE A 530 14.74 -31.51 0.08
N ASP A 531 14.99 -32.52 -0.77
CA ASP A 531 15.93 -32.36 -1.90
C ASP A 531 15.35 -31.55 -3.07
N ARG A 532 14.02 -31.38 -3.14
CA ARG A 532 13.33 -30.56 -4.15
C ARG A 532 13.41 -29.08 -3.78
N ALA A 533 13.53 -28.23 -4.79
CA ALA A 533 13.48 -26.79 -4.58
C ALA A 533 12.07 -26.37 -4.12
N PRO A 534 11.91 -25.31 -3.30
CA PRO A 534 10.62 -24.91 -2.75
C PRO A 534 9.49 -24.67 -3.76
N TYR A 535 9.82 -24.39 -5.04
CA TYR A 535 8.82 -24.21 -6.09
C TYR A 535 8.18 -25.54 -6.57
N ASP A 536 8.90 -26.67 -6.53
CA ASP A 536 8.43 -27.97 -7.05
C ASP A 536 7.31 -28.55 -6.18
N TRP A 537 7.27 -28.18 -4.90
CA TRP A 537 6.21 -28.55 -3.97
C TRP A 537 4.81 -28.09 -4.43
N ASN A 538 4.71 -26.98 -5.18
CA ASN A 538 3.41 -26.48 -5.66
C ASN A 538 2.68 -27.48 -6.58
N PHE A 539 3.40 -28.40 -7.23
CA PHE A 539 2.81 -29.46 -8.05
C PHE A 539 2.41 -30.71 -7.24
N TYR A 540 2.88 -30.84 -6.00
CA TYR A 540 2.61 -32.00 -5.14
C TYR A 540 1.55 -31.74 -4.07
N TRP A 541 1.17 -30.47 -3.83
CA TRP A 541 0.08 -30.11 -2.90
C TRP A 541 -1.30 -29.90 -3.56
N ASP A 542 -1.45 -29.94 -4.90
CA ASP A 542 -2.78 -30.00 -5.58
C ASP A 542 -3.32 -31.45 -5.59
N VAL A 543 -3.30 -32.11 -4.42
CA VAL A 543 -3.91 -33.43 -4.22
C VAL A 543 -5.42 -33.24 -4.10
N ARG A 544 -6.11 -33.35 -5.24
CA ARG A 544 -7.57 -33.51 -5.28
C ARG A 544 -7.92 -34.99 -5.30
N LEU A 545 -7.95 -35.57 -4.12
CA LEU A 545 -8.63 -36.82 -3.79
C LEU A 545 -9.56 -36.55 -2.59
#